data_AF-A0A261SKZ3-F1
#
_entry.id   AF-A0A261SKZ3-F1
#
_cell.length_a   1.000
_cell.length_b   1.000
_cell.length_c   1.000
_cell.angle_alpha   90.00
_cell.angle_beta   90.00
_cell.angle_gamma   90.00
#
_symmetry.space_group_name_H-M   'P 1'
#
loop_
_entity.id
_entity.type
_entity.pdbx_description
1 polymer ?
#
loop_
_entity_poly.entity_id
_entity_poly.type
_entity_poly.pdbx_seq_one_letter_code
_entity_poly.pdbx_strand_id
1 'polypeptide(L)'
;MKPGILAIDIGGTGLKATVIDDRGHMRADRVRIPTPHPCPPALLLEKLRAMVAPLPEYDRIAIGFPGVVRNGRVYTAAHLDSPEWTGYDLAGAVSKMLGGKPVKLLNDADLQGLALISGHGLELVMTLGTGIGTGLYRDGELMPHMEIAHHPIHKNKTYDEYLGDAERKKIGRKRWNRRLARALELMDILLRPDRIHLGGGNSARVDLKLDKHVSIGSNDAGLEGGAFAWNTKRRSAAGNPVPASEAGKPAESKAAAGKPAPGKPASRTAASRKAASKAPLKEPLPKKEPLPKKPVSKKSPPRKSSGK
;
A
#
# COMPACT_ATOMS: atom_id res chain seq x y z
N MET A 1 11.49 19.93 -28.55
CA MET A 1 10.39 19.61 -27.60
C MET A 1 10.91 19.74 -26.18
N LYS A 2 10.11 20.20 -25.21
CA LYS A 2 10.54 20.18 -23.78
C LYS A 2 10.84 18.72 -23.37
N PRO A 3 11.89 18.43 -22.59
CA PRO A 3 12.13 17.09 -22.07
C PRO A 3 10.91 16.54 -21.33
N GLY A 4 10.71 15.22 -21.38
CA GLY A 4 9.58 14.58 -20.70
C GLY A 4 9.88 14.19 -19.25
N ILE A 5 8.97 13.43 -18.67
CA ILE A 5 9.11 12.80 -17.36
C ILE A 5 9.33 11.31 -17.59
N LEU A 6 10.42 10.74 -17.07
CA LEU A 6 10.59 9.30 -17.02
C LEU A 6 9.69 8.73 -15.92
N ALA A 7 8.63 8.04 -16.30
CA ALA A 7 7.73 7.34 -15.39
C ALA A 7 8.15 5.87 -15.28
N ILE A 8 8.35 5.39 -14.06
CA ILE A 8 8.74 4.02 -13.75
C ILE A 8 7.70 3.42 -12.79
N ASP A 9 7.16 2.26 -13.13
CA ASP A 9 6.28 1.47 -12.28
C ASP A 9 6.98 0.16 -11.93
N ILE A 10 7.37 0.02 -10.66
CA ILE A 10 8.02 -1.18 -10.12
C ILE A 10 6.92 -2.05 -9.51
N GLY A 11 6.51 -3.10 -10.23
CA GLY A 11 5.58 -4.09 -9.71
C GLY A 11 6.28 -5.34 -9.20
N GLY A 12 5.60 -6.12 -8.36
CA GLY A 12 6.08 -7.44 -7.91
C GLY A 12 6.13 -8.52 -8.99
N THR A 13 5.72 -8.25 -10.23
CA THR A 13 5.75 -9.22 -11.35
C THR A 13 6.27 -8.63 -12.66
N GLY A 14 6.34 -7.31 -12.76
CA GLY A 14 6.89 -6.65 -13.93
C GLY A 14 7.30 -5.23 -13.61
N LEU A 15 8.38 -4.80 -14.26
CA LEU A 15 8.86 -3.43 -14.29
C LEU A 15 8.33 -2.79 -15.57
N LYS A 16 7.84 -1.55 -15.49
CA LYS A 16 7.43 -0.77 -16.65
C LYS A 16 8.12 0.59 -16.63
N ALA A 17 8.44 1.11 -17.81
CA ALA A 17 8.83 2.50 -17.96
C ALA A 17 8.37 3.11 -19.28
N THR A 18 8.13 4.41 -19.26
CA THR A 18 7.95 5.22 -20.47
C THR A 18 8.32 6.67 -20.16
N VAL A 19 8.38 7.50 -21.20
CA VAL A 19 8.49 8.96 -21.05
C VAL A 19 7.12 9.56 -21.31
N ILE A 20 6.63 10.37 -20.37
CA ILE A 20 5.35 11.06 -20.44
C ILE A 20 5.53 12.59 -20.54
N ASP A 21 4.49 13.29 -20.97
CA ASP A 21 4.40 14.76 -20.86
C ASP A 21 3.85 15.21 -19.50
N ASP A 22 3.74 16.54 -19.31
CA ASP A 22 3.20 17.17 -18.09
C ASP A 22 1.72 16.91 -17.83
N ARG A 23 1.01 16.31 -18.78
CA ARG A 23 -0.40 15.92 -18.68
C ARG A 23 -0.57 14.42 -18.48
N GLY A 24 0.52 13.65 -18.48
CA GLY A 24 0.51 12.19 -18.35
C GLY A 24 0.49 11.44 -19.67
N HIS A 25 0.47 12.11 -20.82
CA HIS A 25 0.42 11.41 -22.11
C HIS A 25 1.76 10.75 -22.44
N MET A 26 1.70 9.49 -22.89
CA MET A 26 2.88 8.74 -23.33
C MET A 26 3.50 9.38 -24.58
N ARG A 27 4.82 9.57 -24.55
CA ARG A 27 5.63 10.04 -25.68
C ARG A 27 6.39 8.92 -26.39
N ALA A 28 6.33 7.72 -25.83
CA ALA A 28 6.89 6.50 -26.38
C ALA A 28 6.06 5.31 -25.90
N ASP A 29 6.14 4.21 -26.63
CA ASP A 29 5.61 2.94 -26.17
C ASP A 29 6.27 2.55 -24.84
N ARG A 30 5.46 2.02 -23.93
CA ARG A 30 5.97 1.54 -22.65
C ARG A 30 6.88 0.33 -22.87
N VAL A 31 8.04 0.35 -22.24
CA VAL A 31 8.89 -0.83 -22.11
C VAL A 31 8.41 -1.60 -20.89
N ARG A 32 8.35 -2.93 -21.00
CA ARG A 32 8.01 -3.82 -19.89
C ARG A 32 8.93 -5.02 -19.87
N ILE A 33 9.48 -5.32 -18.71
CA ILE A 33 10.25 -6.55 -18.46
C ILE A 33 9.73 -7.25 -17.19
N PRO A 34 9.89 -8.58 -17.06
CA PRO A 34 9.59 -9.28 -15.82
C PRO A 34 10.44 -8.74 -14.66
N THR A 35 9.85 -8.66 -13.47
CA THR A 35 10.61 -8.39 -12.24
C THR A 35 11.49 -9.62 -11.93
N PRO A 36 12.80 -9.47 -11.71
CA PRO A 36 13.63 -10.60 -11.32
C PRO A 36 13.30 -11.04 -9.89
N HIS A 37 13.35 -12.34 -9.60
CA HIS A 37 13.14 -12.86 -8.25
C HIS A 37 14.30 -13.78 -7.84
N PRO A 38 15.03 -13.49 -6.76
CA PRO A 38 14.90 -12.29 -5.90
C PRO A 38 15.30 -10.98 -6.63
N CYS A 39 14.81 -9.83 -6.16
CA CYS A 39 15.06 -8.51 -6.74
C CYS A 39 15.86 -7.60 -5.79
N PRO A 40 17.17 -7.82 -5.57
CA PRO A 40 17.97 -6.90 -4.76
C PRO A 40 18.14 -5.54 -5.48
N PRO A 41 18.38 -4.43 -4.74
CA PRO A 41 18.46 -3.10 -5.32
C PRO A 41 19.46 -2.96 -6.48
N ALA A 42 20.64 -3.58 -6.37
CA ALA A 42 21.65 -3.54 -7.42
C ALA A 42 21.16 -4.14 -8.75
N LEU A 43 20.46 -5.28 -8.68
CA LEU A 43 19.88 -5.93 -9.85
C LEU A 43 18.74 -5.12 -10.44
N LEU A 44 17.89 -4.52 -9.59
CA LEU A 44 16.84 -3.62 -10.07
C LEU A 44 17.45 -2.45 -10.87
N LEU A 45 18.47 -1.78 -10.32
CA LEU A 45 19.10 -0.64 -10.98
C LEU A 45 19.75 -1.03 -12.32
N GLU A 46 20.42 -2.17 -12.41
CA GLU A 46 20.94 -2.69 -13.68
C GLU A 46 19.83 -2.85 -14.73
N LYS A 47 18.71 -3.50 -14.35
CA LYS A 47 17.57 -3.71 -15.24
C LYS A 47 16.89 -2.40 -15.63
N LEU A 48 16.71 -1.47 -14.69
CA LEU A 48 16.17 -0.14 -14.97
C LEU A 48 17.06 0.60 -15.97
N ARG A 49 18.39 0.62 -15.78
CA ARG A 49 19.33 1.28 -16.70
C ARG A 49 19.17 0.77 -18.13
N ALA A 50 19.15 -0.56 -18.31
CA ALA A 50 18.99 -1.17 -19.62
C ALA A 50 17.61 -0.85 -20.23
N MET A 51 16.56 -0.90 -19.42
CA MET A 51 15.17 -0.65 -19.85
C MET A 51 14.93 0.78 -20.30
N VAL A 52 15.58 1.77 -19.67
CA VAL A 52 15.35 3.20 -19.96
C VAL A 52 16.28 3.77 -21.04
N ALA A 53 17.36 3.06 -21.39
CA ALA A 53 18.31 3.48 -22.42
C ALA A 53 17.68 3.81 -23.79
N PRO A 54 16.67 3.08 -24.32
CA PRO A 54 16.07 3.41 -25.62
C PRO A 54 14.96 4.46 -25.54
N LEU A 55 14.62 4.97 -24.35
CA LEU A 55 13.51 5.92 -24.19
C LEU A 55 13.93 7.35 -24.60
N PRO A 56 12.98 8.21 -25.03
CA PRO A 56 13.27 9.60 -25.39
C PRO A 56 13.85 10.43 -24.24
N GLU A 57 14.29 11.66 -24.54
CA GLU A 57 14.82 12.59 -23.55
C GLU A 57 13.81 12.96 -22.44
N TYR A 58 14.31 13.00 -21.21
CA TYR A 58 13.59 13.34 -19.98
C TYR A 58 14.47 14.16 -19.04
N ASP A 59 13.87 15.05 -18.25
CA ASP A 59 14.59 15.91 -17.30
C ASP A 59 14.33 15.56 -15.82
N ARG A 60 13.28 14.78 -15.54
CA ARG A 60 12.87 14.37 -14.18
C ARG A 60 12.23 12.99 -14.18
N ILE A 61 12.18 12.37 -13.00
CA ILE A 61 11.81 10.96 -12.85
C ILE A 61 10.70 10.82 -11.80
N ALA A 62 9.69 10.02 -12.09
CA ALA A 62 8.66 9.61 -11.13
C ALA A 62 8.64 8.08 -11.03
N ILE A 63 8.62 7.55 -9.81
CA ILE A 63 8.71 6.12 -9.53
C ILE A 63 7.56 5.71 -8.61
N GLY A 64 6.78 4.73 -9.03
CA GLY A 64 5.84 3.98 -8.20
C GLY A 64 6.53 2.72 -7.69
N PHE A 65 6.53 2.51 -6.37
CA PHE A 65 7.22 1.41 -5.72
C PHE A 65 6.25 0.53 -4.91
N PRO A 66 6.38 -0.81 -4.94
CA PRO A 66 5.40 -1.73 -4.37
C PRO A 66 5.67 -1.97 -2.88
N GLY A 67 5.56 -0.89 -2.10
CA GLY A 67 5.75 -0.87 -0.65
C GLY A 67 5.84 0.53 -0.08
N VAL A 68 6.17 0.62 1.21
CA VAL A 68 6.25 1.89 1.93
C VAL A 68 7.55 2.60 1.57
N VAL A 69 7.44 3.85 1.14
CA VAL A 69 8.57 4.74 0.88
C VAL A 69 8.40 6.05 1.64
N ARG A 70 9.51 6.61 2.15
CA ARG A 70 9.53 7.97 2.73
C ARG A 70 10.86 8.62 2.45
N ASN A 71 10.86 9.91 2.10
CA ASN A 71 12.06 10.71 1.87
C ASN A 71 13.07 10.03 0.93
N GLY A 72 12.58 9.42 -0.16
CA GLY A 72 13.40 8.73 -1.16
C GLY A 72 13.90 7.33 -0.76
N ARG A 73 13.59 6.88 0.47
CA ARG A 73 14.02 5.59 1.01
C ARG A 73 12.89 4.58 1.09
N VAL A 74 13.23 3.31 0.91
CA VAL A 74 12.32 2.17 1.03
C VAL A 74 12.27 1.69 2.48
N TYR A 75 11.07 1.38 2.97
CA TYR A 75 10.82 0.84 4.32
C TYR A 75 10.29 -0.58 4.29
N THR A 76 9.45 -0.91 3.30
CA THR A 76 8.95 -2.27 3.09
C THR A 76 8.98 -2.59 1.59
N ALA A 77 9.24 -3.86 1.25
CA ALA A 77 9.29 -4.34 -0.13
C ALA A 77 8.85 -5.82 -0.20
N ALA A 78 7.66 -6.12 0.32
CA ALA A 78 7.19 -7.49 0.53
C ALA A 78 7.14 -8.34 -0.75
N HIS A 79 7.04 -7.70 -1.92
CA HIS A 79 6.89 -8.38 -3.21
C HIS A 79 8.19 -8.47 -4.03
N LEU A 80 9.36 -8.10 -3.47
CA LEU A 80 10.65 -8.08 -4.19
C LEU A 80 11.65 -9.12 -3.67
N ASP A 81 11.30 -9.90 -2.64
CA ASP A 81 12.06 -11.04 -2.12
C ASP A 81 13.53 -10.75 -1.77
N SER A 82 13.84 -9.54 -1.30
CA SER A 82 15.20 -9.17 -0.85
C SER A 82 15.17 -8.33 0.44
N PRO A 83 15.99 -8.66 1.46
CA PRO A 83 16.08 -7.89 2.70
C PRO A 83 16.84 -6.56 2.54
N GLU A 84 17.61 -6.39 1.46
CA GLU A 84 18.45 -5.20 1.19
C GLU A 84 17.64 -3.92 0.94
N TRP A 85 16.32 -4.05 0.75
CA TRP A 85 15.42 -2.92 0.50
C TRP A 85 15.23 -2.02 1.72
N THR A 86 15.22 -2.57 2.92
CA THR A 86 14.92 -1.79 4.13
C THR A 86 15.98 -0.72 4.36
N GLY A 87 15.56 0.55 4.31
CA GLY A 87 16.42 1.72 4.44
C GLY A 87 17.16 2.15 3.17
N TYR A 88 17.02 1.42 2.06
CA TYR A 88 17.72 1.70 0.80
C TYR A 88 17.27 3.04 0.20
N ASP A 89 18.23 3.91 -0.13
CA ASP A 89 17.98 5.20 -0.80
C ASP A 89 17.79 4.99 -2.31
N LEU A 90 16.60 4.53 -2.69
CA LEU A 90 16.25 4.23 -4.07
C LEU A 90 16.22 5.51 -4.93
N ALA A 91 15.67 6.60 -4.41
CA ALA A 91 15.58 7.85 -5.16
C ALA A 91 16.98 8.42 -5.45
N GLY A 92 17.87 8.45 -4.46
CA GLY A 92 19.25 8.88 -4.65
C GLY A 92 20.03 7.97 -5.60
N ALA A 93 19.86 6.65 -5.48
CA ALA A 93 20.53 5.69 -6.35
C ALA A 93 20.07 5.81 -7.81
N VAL A 94 18.77 5.94 -8.07
CA VAL A 94 18.24 6.15 -9.43
C VAL A 94 18.67 7.51 -9.99
N SER A 95 18.65 8.57 -9.17
CA SER A 95 19.12 9.89 -9.57
C SER A 95 20.58 9.83 -10.03
N LYS A 96 21.47 9.27 -9.20
CA LYS A 96 22.89 9.09 -9.53
C LYS A 96 23.09 8.24 -10.78
N MET A 97 22.33 7.14 -10.90
CA MET A 97 22.39 6.23 -12.04
C MET A 97 22.05 6.90 -13.37
N LEU A 98 21.10 7.84 -13.36
CA LEU A 98 20.50 8.49 -14.54
C LEU A 98 20.91 9.97 -14.69
N GLY A 99 22.14 10.30 -14.27
CA GLY A 99 22.76 11.60 -14.57
C GLY A 99 22.36 12.74 -13.63
N GLY A 100 21.98 12.44 -12.39
CA GLY A 100 21.67 13.45 -11.36
C GLY A 100 20.30 14.10 -11.50
N LYS A 101 19.40 13.53 -12.31
CA LYS A 101 18.05 14.05 -12.51
C LYS A 101 17.22 13.93 -11.22
N PRO A 102 16.33 14.89 -10.92
CA PRO A 102 15.50 14.84 -9.72
C PRO A 102 14.48 13.70 -9.80
N VAL A 103 14.26 13.02 -8.67
CA VAL A 103 13.42 11.83 -8.56
C VAL A 103 12.30 12.06 -7.53
N LYS A 104 11.06 11.75 -7.91
CA LYS A 104 9.94 11.56 -6.98
C LYS A 104 9.66 10.07 -6.83
N LEU A 105 9.77 9.57 -5.61
CA LEU A 105 9.50 8.19 -5.24
C LEU A 105 8.25 8.14 -4.37
N LEU A 106 7.22 7.45 -4.84
CA LEU A 106 5.96 7.24 -4.14
C LEU A 106 5.64 5.75 -4.07
N ASN A 107 4.72 5.37 -3.19
CA ASN A 107 4.08 4.07 -3.29
C ASN A 107 3.37 3.95 -4.66
N ASP A 108 3.26 2.75 -5.20
CA ASP A 108 2.63 2.48 -6.50
C ASP A 108 1.14 2.86 -6.54
N ALA A 109 0.38 2.55 -5.49
CA ALA A 109 -1.03 2.96 -5.38
C ALA A 109 -1.17 4.48 -5.17
N ASP A 110 -0.26 5.10 -4.42
CA ASP A 110 -0.18 6.56 -4.29
C ASP A 110 0.14 7.23 -5.64
N LEU A 111 1.06 6.68 -6.41
CA LEU A 111 1.37 7.25 -7.71
C LEU A 111 0.20 7.08 -8.68
N GLN A 112 -0.36 5.87 -8.77
CA GLN A 112 -1.50 5.58 -9.63
C GLN A 112 -2.71 6.45 -9.29
N GLY A 113 -2.98 6.66 -8.00
CA GLY A 113 -4.12 7.44 -7.56
C GLY A 113 -4.07 8.90 -8.00
N LEU A 114 -2.89 9.50 -8.10
CA LEU A 114 -2.76 10.88 -8.59
C LEU A 114 -3.31 11.10 -10.00
N ALA A 115 -3.33 10.07 -10.85
CA ALA A 115 -3.94 10.11 -12.17
C ALA A 115 -5.44 9.75 -12.18
N LEU A 116 -5.94 9.05 -11.16
CA LEU A 116 -7.34 8.59 -11.10
C LEU A 116 -8.28 9.58 -10.44
N ILE A 117 -7.80 10.31 -9.43
CA ILE A 117 -8.65 11.18 -8.61
C ILE A 117 -9.22 12.37 -9.41
N SER A 118 -10.44 12.77 -9.03
CA SER A 118 -11.08 13.97 -9.57
C SER A 118 -10.53 15.25 -8.96
N GLY A 119 -9.95 15.18 -7.76
CA GLY A 119 -9.40 16.30 -7.01
C GLY A 119 -10.41 16.99 -6.09
N HIS A 120 -11.49 16.30 -5.70
CA HIS A 120 -12.58 16.89 -4.93
C HIS A 120 -13.03 15.98 -3.78
N GLY A 121 -13.05 16.52 -2.56
CA GLY A 121 -13.49 15.79 -1.38
C GLY A 121 -12.45 14.77 -0.89
N LEU A 122 -12.92 13.76 -0.18
CA LEU A 122 -12.12 12.63 0.28
C LEU A 122 -12.22 11.49 -0.73
N GLU A 123 -11.12 11.18 -1.42
CA GLU A 123 -11.07 10.13 -2.44
C GLU A 123 -10.15 8.99 -1.99
N LEU A 124 -10.65 7.76 -2.07
CA LEU A 124 -9.87 6.56 -1.81
C LEU A 124 -9.52 5.89 -3.15
N VAL A 125 -8.26 5.51 -3.33
CA VAL A 125 -7.83 4.64 -4.42
C VAL A 125 -7.50 3.27 -3.83
N MET A 126 -8.04 2.21 -4.43
CA MET A 126 -7.73 0.82 -4.09
C MET A 126 -7.21 0.10 -5.32
N THR A 127 -5.95 -0.33 -5.31
CA THR A 127 -5.36 -1.09 -6.41
C THR A 127 -5.49 -2.59 -6.15
N LEU A 128 -6.02 -3.32 -7.14
CA LEU A 128 -6.22 -4.76 -7.10
C LEU A 128 -5.15 -5.41 -7.97
N GLY A 129 -4.15 -6.07 -7.38
CA GLY A 129 -3.00 -6.63 -8.10
C GLY A 129 -2.58 -7.98 -7.55
N THR A 130 -1.27 -8.23 -7.52
CA THR A 130 -0.67 -9.36 -6.77
C THR A 130 -1.18 -9.34 -5.33
N GLY A 131 -1.10 -8.16 -4.72
CA GLY A 131 -1.69 -7.80 -3.45
C GLY A 131 -2.74 -6.70 -3.59
N ILE A 132 -3.00 -6.00 -2.48
CA ILE A 132 -3.83 -4.80 -2.42
C ILE A 132 -2.96 -3.58 -2.10
N GLY A 133 -3.15 -2.50 -2.83
CA GLY A 133 -2.57 -1.19 -2.50
C GLY A 133 -3.68 -0.17 -2.25
N THR A 134 -3.36 0.87 -1.47
CA THR A 134 -4.29 1.94 -1.17
C THR A 134 -3.59 3.29 -1.17
N GLY A 135 -4.29 4.32 -1.65
CA GLY A 135 -3.88 5.72 -1.54
C GLY A 135 -5.07 6.58 -1.15
N LEU A 136 -4.86 7.57 -0.27
CA LEU A 136 -5.93 8.43 0.25
C LEU A 136 -5.65 9.87 -0.13
N TYR A 137 -6.68 10.59 -0.56
CA TYR A 137 -6.55 11.96 -1.07
C TYR A 137 -7.61 12.87 -0.49
N ARG A 138 -7.25 14.12 -0.22
CA ARG A 138 -8.15 15.20 0.17
C ARG A 138 -7.98 16.34 -0.81
N ASP A 139 -9.02 16.67 -1.56
CA ASP A 139 -9.06 17.82 -2.47
C ASP A 139 -7.85 17.87 -3.44
N GLY A 140 -7.47 16.69 -3.96
CA GLY A 140 -6.35 16.54 -4.90
C GLY A 140 -4.98 16.35 -4.26
N GLU A 141 -4.86 16.44 -2.93
CA GLU A 141 -3.62 16.25 -2.20
C GLU A 141 -3.50 14.82 -1.66
N LEU A 142 -2.32 14.23 -1.84
CA LEU A 142 -1.99 12.93 -1.26
C LEU A 142 -1.88 13.05 0.26
N MET A 143 -2.69 12.29 0.98
CA MET A 143 -2.66 12.16 2.43
C MET A 143 -1.56 11.17 2.86
N PRO A 144 -1.22 11.08 4.16
CA PRO A 144 -0.26 10.10 4.64
C PRO A 144 -0.61 8.67 4.18
N HIS A 145 0.38 7.98 3.62
CA HIS A 145 0.22 6.62 3.12
C HIS A 145 -0.33 5.67 4.19
N MET A 146 -1.32 4.87 3.81
CA MET A 146 -1.94 3.87 4.65
C MET A 146 -1.80 2.49 4.01
N GLU A 147 -1.08 1.58 4.67
CA GLU A 147 -0.94 0.18 4.25
C GLU A 147 -2.14 -0.66 4.71
N ILE A 148 -3.33 -0.38 4.19
CA ILE A 148 -4.57 -1.12 4.53
C ILE A 148 -4.43 -2.61 4.16
N ALA A 149 -3.58 -2.92 3.18
CA ALA A 149 -3.23 -4.28 2.76
C ALA A 149 -2.93 -5.23 3.94
N HIS A 150 -2.22 -4.74 4.96
CA HIS A 150 -1.82 -5.53 6.12
C HIS A 150 -2.81 -5.50 7.28
N HIS A 151 -3.88 -4.71 7.19
CA HIS A 151 -4.91 -4.65 8.22
C HIS A 151 -5.75 -5.93 8.22
N PRO A 152 -6.14 -6.49 9.38
CA PRO A 152 -7.04 -7.63 9.45
C PRO A 152 -8.42 -7.31 8.88
N ILE A 153 -8.99 -8.20 8.05
CA ILE A 153 -10.34 -8.03 7.49
C ILE A 153 -11.28 -9.16 7.93
N HIS A 154 -10.78 -10.40 8.01
CA HIS A 154 -11.62 -11.55 8.30
C HIS A 154 -10.84 -12.68 8.94
N LYS A 155 -11.21 -13.04 10.18
CA LYS A 155 -10.51 -14.04 10.99
C LYS A 155 -9.02 -13.68 11.06
N ASN A 156 -8.15 -14.56 10.57
CA ASN A 156 -6.70 -14.39 10.58
C ASN A 156 -6.16 -13.93 9.22
N LYS A 157 -7.00 -13.31 8.38
CA LYS A 157 -6.60 -12.80 7.07
C LYS A 157 -6.49 -11.28 7.06
N THR A 158 -5.43 -10.78 6.43
CA THR A 158 -5.31 -9.37 6.05
C THR A 158 -6.11 -9.06 4.79
N TYR A 159 -6.27 -7.78 4.43
CA TYR A 159 -6.88 -7.39 3.14
C TYR A 159 -6.14 -8.01 1.95
N ASP A 160 -4.81 -8.03 2.01
CA ASP A 160 -3.94 -8.61 0.99
C ASP A 160 -4.23 -10.11 0.78
N GLU A 161 -4.25 -10.90 1.85
CA GLU A 161 -4.53 -12.35 1.78
C GLU A 161 -6.01 -12.68 1.47
N TYR A 162 -6.89 -11.69 1.61
CA TYR A 162 -8.32 -11.83 1.39
C TYR A 162 -8.73 -11.53 -0.06
N LEU A 163 -8.03 -10.60 -0.72
CA LEU A 163 -8.34 -10.10 -2.07
C LEU A 163 -7.19 -10.22 -3.09
N GLY A 164 -5.97 -10.55 -2.68
CA GLY A 164 -4.82 -10.68 -3.58
C GLY A 164 -5.01 -11.74 -4.66
N ASP A 165 -4.16 -11.69 -5.70
CA ASP A 165 -4.33 -12.50 -6.91
C ASP A 165 -4.33 -14.01 -6.65
N ALA A 166 -3.48 -14.46 -5.72
CA ALA A 166 -3.41 -15.87 -5.33
C ALA A 166 -4.74 -16.36 -4.77
N GLU A 167 -5.36 -15.58 -3.88
CA GLU A 167 -6.67 -15.92 -3.31
C GLU A 167 -7.77 -15.81 -4.37
N ARG A 168 -7.74 -14.80 -5.25
CA ARG A 168 -8.68 -14.65 -6.37
C ARG A 168 -8.70 -15.90 -7.26
N LYS A 169 -7.52 -16.40 -7.64
CA LYS A 169 -7.36 -17.64 -8.43
C LYS A 169 -7.89 -18.85 -7.67
N LYS A 170 -7.60 -18.96 -6.38
CA LYS A 170 -8.05 -20.07 -5.52
C LYS A 170 -9.56 -20.16 -5.35
N ILE A 171 -10.25 -19.02 -5.15
CA ILE A 171 -11.67 -19.01 -4.78
C ILE A 171 -12.62 -18.74 -5.95
N GLY A 172 -12.08 -18.37 -7.11
CA GLY A 172 -12.82 -18.06 -8.31
C GLY A 172 -13.51 -16.68 -8.30
N ARG A 173 -13.84 -16.19 -9.51
CA ARG A 173 -14.35 -14.82 -9.75
C ARG A 173 -15.56 -14.45 -8.91
N LYS A 174 -16.57 -15.32 -8.84
CA LYS A 174 -17.83 -15.05 -8.13
C LYS A 174 -17.63 -14.85 -6.63
N ARG A 175 -16.81 -15.69 -5.98
CA ARG A 175 -16.55 -15.58 -4.54
C ARG A 175 -15.64 -14.39 -4.24
N TRP A 176 -14.65 -14.14 -5.09
CA TRP A 176 -13.77 -12.99 -4.96
C TRP A 176 -14.50 -11.66 -5.07
N ASN A 177 -15.41 -11.50 -6.03
CA ASN A 177 -16.21 -10.26 -6.15
C ASN A 177 -17.10 -10.01 -4.92
N ARG A 178 -17.63 -11.06 -4.30
CA ARG A 178 -18.39 -10.93 -3.03
C ARG A 178 -17.52 -10.44 -1.87
N ARG A 179 -16.24 -10.83 -1.87
CA ARG A 179 -15.24 -10.35 -0.90
C ARG A 179 -14.85 -8.91 -1.17
N LEU A 180 -14.70 -8.54 -2.44
CA LEU A 180 -14.45 -7.16 -2.83
C LEU A 180 -15.60 -6.24 -2.41
N ALA A 181 -16.85 -6.65 -2.65
CA ALA A 181 -18.02 -5.90 -2.18
C ALA A 181 -17.99 -5.68 -0.65
N ARG A 182 -17.63 -6.70 0.13
CA ARG A 182 -17.48 -6.55 1.58
C ARG A 182 -16.34 -5.61 1.96
N ALA A 183 -15.22 -5.63 1.25
CA ALA A 183 -14.10 -4.74 1.51
C ALA A 183 -14.46 -3.28 1.20
N LEU A 184 -15.19 -3.03 0.11
CA LEU A 184 -15.71 -1.69 -0.23
C LEU A 184 -16.63 -1.14 0.86
N GLU A 185 -17.59 -1.95 1.32
CA GLU A 185 -18.48 -1.58 2.43
C GLU A 185 -17.71 -1.22 3.71
N LEU A 186 -16.63 -1.97 4.03
CA LEU A 186 -15.79 -1.66 5.17
C LEU A 186 -14.99 -0.36 4.99
N MET A 187 -14.54 -0.07 3.77
CA MET A 187 -13.89 1.20 3.46
C MET A 187 -14.87 2.37 3.58
N ASP A 188 -16.11 2.20 3.13
CA ASP A 188 -17.17 3.18 3.32
C ASP A 188 -17.41 3.45 4.80
N ILE A 189 -17.53 2.41 5.63
CA ILE A 189 -17.70 2.59 7.09
C ILE A 189 -16.50 3.30 7.73
N LEU A 190 -15.27 2.92 7.34
CA LEU A 190 -14.05 3.41 7.96
C LEU A 190 -13.75 4.88 7.60
N LEU A 191 -13.84 5.22 6.32
CA LEU A 191 -13.33 6.48 5.79
C LEU A 191 -14.44 7.42 5.34
N ARG A 192 -15.63 6.89 5.00
CA ARG A 192 -16.71 7.63 4.36
C ARG A 192 -16.21 8.50 3.20
N PRO A 193 -15.52 7.91 2.21
CA PRO A 193 -14.98 8.68 1.09
C PRO A 193 -16.11 9.15 0.17
N ASP A 194 -15.92 10.30 -0.46
CA ASP A 194 -16.80 10.83 -1.50
C ASP A 194 -16.69 10.03 -2.80
N ARG A 195 -15.51 9.43 -3.08
CA ARG A 195 -15.27 8.53 -4.21
C ARG A 195 -14.30 7.41 -3.86
N ILE A 196 -14.53 6.24 -4.46
CA ILE A 196 -13.58 5.12 -4.46
C ILE A 196 -13.16 4.83 -5.91
N HIS A 197 -11.87 4.81 -6.17
CA HIS A 197 -11.30 4.48 -7.47
C HIS A 197 -10.60 3.12 -7.41
N LEU A 198 -11.12 2.14 -8.14
CA LEU A 198 -10.50 0.82 -8.28
C LEU A 198 -9.46 0.85 -9.40
N GLY A 199 -8.23 0.49 -9.06
CA GLY A 199 -7.11 0.36 -10.01
C GLY A 199 -6.48 -1.03 -9.98
N GLY A 200 -5.27 -1.14 -10.51
CA GLY A 200 -4.50 -2.38 -10.58
C GLY A 200 -5.03 -3.41 -11.59
N GLY A 201 -4.17 -4.36 -12.00
CA GLY A 201 -4.47 -5.28 -13.09
C GLY A 201 -5.67 -6.22 -12.87
N ASN A 202 -6.04 -6.49 -11.62
CA ASN A 202 -7.22 -7.29 -11.29
C ASN A 202 -8.53 -6.49 -11.29
N SER A 203 -8.50 -5.17 -11.49
CA SER A 203 -9.70 -4.35 -11.70
C SER A 203 -10.54 -4.83 -12.90
N ALA A 204 -9.89 -5.33 -13.96
CA ALA A 204 -10.55 -5.94 -15.11
C ALA A 204 -11.30 -7.26 -14.79
N ARG A 205 -11.20 -7.76 -13.56
CA ARG A 205 -11.90 -8.97 -13.07
C ARG A 205 -13.08 -8.64 -12.16
N VAL A 206 -13.34 -7.35 -11.93
CA VAL A 206 -14.50 -6.87 -11.19
C VAL A 206 -15.76 -7.17 -12.00
N ASP A 207 -16.71 -7.82 -11.34
CA ASP A 207 -17.96 -8.37 -11.88
C ASP A 207 -19.03 -8.26 -10.79
N LEU A 208 -19.20 -7.04 -10.30
CA LEU A 208 -20.23 -6.66 -9.33
C LEU A 208 -20.84 -5.33 -9.73
N LYS A 209 -22.11 -5.13 -9.36
CA LYS A 209 -22.78 -3.83 -9.55
C LYS A 209 -22.17 -2.85 -8.55
N LEU A 210 -21.42 -1.89 -9.05
CA LEU A 210 -20.75 -0.86 -8.24
C LEU A 210 -21.73 0.25 -7.86
N ASP A 211 -21.56 0.79 -6.66
CA ASP A 211 -22.25 2.00 -6.24
C ASP A 211 -21.76 3.22 -7.02
N LYS A 212 -22.57 4.28 -7.06
CA LYS A 212 -22.34 5.45 -7.92
C LYS A 212 -21.02 6.18 -7.62
N HIS A 213 -20.53 6.11 -6.39
CA HIS A 213 -19.28 6.73 -5.98
C HIS A 213 -18.04 5.86 -6.25
N VAL A 214 -18.23 4.64 -6.77
CA VAL A 214 -17.13 3.71 -7.08
C VAL A 214 -16.91 3.63 -8.59
N SER A 215 -15.67 3.90 -9.02
CA SER A 215 -15.24 3.85 -10.43
C SER A 215 -14.09 2.86 -10.64
N ILE A 216 -13.93 2.36 -11.86
CA ILE A 216 -12.76 1.58 -12.27
C ILE A 216 -11.88 2.47 -13.16
N GLY A 217 -10.63 2.65 -12.75
CA GLY A 217 -9.63 3.44 -13.45
C GLY A 217 -8.86 2.69 -14.52
N SER A 218 -8.14 3.43 -15.37
CA SER A 218 -7.22 2.86 -16.36
C SER A 218 -6.02 2.16 -15.69
N ASN A 219 -5.53 1.07 -16.29
CA ASN A 219 -4.30 0.43 -15.85
C ASN A 219 -3.04 1.24 -16.18
N ASP A 220 -3.12 2.18 -17.14
CA ASP A 220 -2.01 3.05 -17.50
C ASP A 220 -1.80 4.19 -16.48
N ALA A 221 -2.79 4.41 -15.59
CA ALA A 221 -2.73 5.43 -14.54
C ALA A 221 -1.50 5.31 -13.62
N GLY A 222 -0.92 4.10 -13.45
CA GLY A 222 0.31 3.89 -12.69
C GLY A 222 1.53 4.61 -13.27
N LEU A 223 1.57 4.81 -14.58
CA LEU A 223 2.61 5.59 -15.26
C LEU A 223 2.20 7.06 -15.37
N GLU A 224 0.96 7.34 -15.75
CA GLU A 224 0.41 8.70 -15.93
C GLU A 224 0.49 9.54 -14.65
N GLY A 225 0.35 8.89 -13.48
CA GLY A 225 0.49 9.49 -12.15
C GLY A 225 1.81 10.25 -11.96
N GLY A 226 2.85 9.87 -12.70
CA GLY A 226 4.14 10.55 -12.70
C GLY A 226 4.05 12.04 -13.03
N ALA A 227 3.16 12.44 -13.94
CA ALA A 227 2.97 13.85 -14.29
C ALA A 227 2.40 14.65 -13.10
N PHE A 228 1.39 14.09 -12.44
CA PHE A 228 0.72 14.71 -11.31
C PHE A 228 1.59 14.75 -10.06
N ALA A 229 2.48 13.77 -9.87
CA ALA A 229 3.49 13.83 -8.80
C ALA A 229 4.37 15.08 -8.92
N TRP A 230 4.66 15.53 -10.15
CA TRP A 230 5.43 16.76 -10.42
C TRP A 230 4.60 18.05 -10.43
N ASN A 231 3.28 17.97 -10.44
CA ASN A 231 2.40 19.13 -10.49
C ASN A 231 2.29 19.82 -9.12
N THR A 232 2.89 21.02 -9.00
CA THR A 232 2.88 21.82 -7.76
C THR A 232 1.56 22.53 -7.50
N LYS A 233 0.69 22.71 -8.51
CA LYS A 233 -0.57 23.47 -8.37
C LYS A 233 -1.65 22.71 -7.61
N ARG A 234 -1.59 21.38 -7.55
CA ARG A 234 -2.51 20.57 -6.73
C ARG A 234 -2.22 20.68 -5.22
N ARG A 235 -1.02 21.11 -4.83
CA ARG A 235 -0.61 21.31 -3.41
C ARG A 235 -1.00 22.67 -2.82
N SER A 236 -1.52 23.59 -3.64
CA SER A 236 -1.81 24.97 -3.24
C SER A 236 -3.31 25.28 -3.17
N ALA A 237 -4.16 24.28 -3.45
CA ALA A 237 -5.62 24.44 -3.40
C ALA A 237 -6.20 24.19 -2.00
N ALA A 238 -5.48 23.47 -1.13
CA ALA A 238 -5.79 23.41 0.29
C ALA A 238 -5.00 24.50 1.03
N GLY A 239 -5.72 25.32 1.81
CA GLY A 239 -5.12 26.39 2.61
C GLY A 239 -3.96 25.88 3.46
N ASN A 240 -2.96 26.75 3.67
CA ASN A 240 -1.77 26.45 4.46
C ASN A 240 -2.14 25.70 5.75
N PRO A 241 -1.44 24.60 6.09
CA PRO A 241 -1.62 23.97 7.39
C PRO A 241 -1.30 25.01 8.48
N VAL A 242 -2.24 25.20 9.41
CA VAL A 242 -2.03 26.02 10.60
C VAL A 242 -0.83 25.46 11.36
N PRO A 243 0.20 26.27 11.68
CA PRO A 243 1.35 25.80 12.44
C PRO A 243 0.93 25.20 13.77
N ALA A 244 1.56 24.09 14.15
CA ALA A 244 1.31 23.39 15.42
C ALA A 244 1.56 24.23 16.70
N SER A 245 2.00 25.49 16.58
CA SER A 245 2.22 26.42 17.69
C SER A 245 0.95 27.11 18.20
N GLU A 246 -0.20 26.97 17.52
CA GLU A 246 -1.48 27.59 17.94
C GLU A 246 -2.47 26.61 18.59
N ALA A 247 -2.11 25.33 18.74
CA ALA A 247 -2.91 24.38 19.52
C ALA A 247 -2.66 24.62 21.02
N GLY A 248 -3.65 25.26 21.66
CA GLY A 248 -3.58 25.85 22.99
C GLY A 248 -3.09 24.96 24.13
N LYS A 249 -2.45 25.63 25.09
CA LYS A 249 -2.17 25.15 26.45
C LYS A 249 -3.47 24.63 27.11
N PRO A 250 -3.43 23.52 27.87
CA PRO A 250 -4.60 23.06 28.60
C PRO A 250 -4.97 24.09 29.69
N ALA A 251 -6.26 24.48 29.71
CA ALA A 251 -6.82 25.33 30.75
C ALA A 251 -6.87 24.57 32.09
N GLU A 252 -6.17 25.08 33.10
CA GLU A 252 -6.28 24.61 34.49
C GLU A 252 -7.68 24.92 35.03
N SER A 253 -8.43 23.89 35.45
CA SER A 253 -9.66 24.09 36.21
C SER A 253 -9.34 24.23 37.69
N LYS A 254 -9.63 25.42 38.26
CA LYS A 254 -9.63 25.64 39.71
C LYS A 254 -10.91 25.05 40.30
N ALA A 255 -10.75 24.04 41.15
CA ALA A 255 -11.81 23.54 42.02
C ALA A 255 -12.10 24.56 43.13
N ALA A 256 -13.36 24.97 43.28
CA ALA A 256 -13.87 25.70 44.42
C ALA A 256 -14.81 24.80 45.23
N ALA A 257 -14.45 24.57 46.49
CA ALA A 257 -15.21 23.79 47.45
C ALA A 257 -16.35 24.62 48.07
N GLY A 258 -17.58 24.10 48.05
CA GLY A 258 -18.73 24.61 48.79
C GLY A 258 -19.41 23.50 49.59
N LYS A 259 -19.56 23.70 50.91
CA LYS A 259 -20.12 22.75 51.90
C LYS A 259 -21.65 22.55 51.75
N PRO A 260 -22.21 21.44 52.29
CA PRO A 260 -23.62 21.05 52.09
C PRO A 260 -24.54 21.43 53.28
N ALA A 261 -25.86 21.43 53.04
CA ALA A 261 -26.93 21.51 54.05
C ALA A 261 -28.19 20.70 53.59
N PRO A 262 -29.10 20.27 54.50
CA PRO A 262 -29.59 18.88 54.54
C PRO A 262 -31.12 18.67 54.35
N GLY A 263 -31.54 17.41 54.10
CA GLY A 263 -32.83 16.88 54.64
C GLY A 263 -33.78 16.07 53.71
N LYS A 264 -33.67 14.72 53.74
CA LYS A 264 -34.69 13.62 53.83
C LYS A 264 -36.05 13.64 53.05
N PRO A 265 -36.75 12.48 52.87
CA PRO A 265 -36.30 11.12 52.46
C PRO A 265 -37.28 10.36 51.50
N ALA A 266 -36.81 9.18 51.05
CA ALA A 266 -37.56 7.95 50.71
C ALA A 266 -38.37 7.83 49.39
N SER A 267 -37.98 6.86 48.54
CA SER A 267 -38.71 5.59 48.43
C SER A 267 -37.91 4.53 47.64
N ARG A 268 -38.06 3.28 48.09
CA ARG A 268 -37.44 2.04 47.66
C ARG A 268 -37.84 1.63 46.23
N THR A 269 -36.92 0.98 45.51
CA THR A 269 -37.09 -0.41 45.03
C THR A 269 -35.76 -1.01 44.61
N ALA A 270 -35.47 -2.19 45.14
CA ALA A 270 -34.30 -3.00 44.88
C ALA A 270 -34.54 -3.93 43.68
N ALA A 271 -33.51 -4.17 42.86
CA ALA A 271 -33.22 -5.51 42.34
C ALA A 271 -31.79 -5.56 41.80
N SER A 272 -31.05 -6.50 42.35
CA SER A 272 -29.65 -6.85 42.12
C SER A 272 -29.28 -7.17 40.67
N ARG A 273 -28.01 -6.90 40.30
CA ARG A 273 -27.19 -7.89 39.58
C ARG A 273 -25.70 -7.72 39.92
N LYS A 274 -25.12 -8.85 40.29
CA LYS A 274 -23.76 -9.07 40.80
C LYS A 274 -22.68 -8.64 39.82
N ALA A 275 -21.63 -8.05 40.38
CA ALA A 275 -20.31 -7.97 39.78
C ALA A 275 -19.73 -9.38 39.56
N ALA A 276 -19.15 -9.62 38.38
CA ALA A 276 -18.28 -10.75 38.13
C ALA A 276 -16.90 -10.22 37.69
N SER A 277 -15.97 -10.40 38.62
CA SER A 277 -14.52 -10.43 38.55
C SER A 277 -13.87 -10.54 37.16
N LYS A 278 -12.89 -9.66 36.92
CA LYS A 278 -11.89 -9.75 35.85
C LYS A 278 -10.96 -10.95 36.11
N ALA A 279 -10.90 -11.90 35.18
CA ALA A 279 -9.84 -12.91 35.13
C ALA A 279 -8.55 -12.31 34.54
N PRO A 280 -7.36 -12.69 35.03
CA PRO A 280 -6.09 -12.22 34.48
C PRO A 280 -5.77 -12.90 33.13
N LEU A 281 -5.16 -12.11 32.24
CA LEU A 281 -4.64 -12.53 30.95
C LEU A 281 -3.60 -13.65 31.15
N LYS A 282 -3.80 -14.80 30.48
CA LYS A 282 -2.83 -15.90 30.45
C LYS A 282 -1.65 -15.52 29.56
N GLU A 283 -0.44 -15.71 30.07
CA GLU A 283 0.82 -15.61 29.33
C GLU A 283 0.87 -16.60 28.15
N PRO A 284 1.57 -16.26 27.05
CA PRO A 284 1.71 -17.15 25.90
C PRO A 284 2.64 -18.34 26.21
N LEU A 285 2.21 -19.54 25.79
CA LEU A 285 2.96 -20.79 25.90
C LEU A 285 4.33 -20.72 25.17
N PRO A 286 5.39 -21.35 25.71
CA PRO A 286 6.71 -21.35 25.09
C PRO A 286 6.71 -22.13 23.76
N LYS A 287 7.48 -21.60 22.79
CA LYS A 287 7.70 -22.19 21.47
C LYS A 287 8.39 -23.56 21.62
N LYS A 288 7.81 -24.61 21.03
CA LYS A 288 8.45 -25.93 20.93
C LYS A 288 9.66 -25.86 19.99
N GLU A 289 10.83 -26.28 20.49
CA GLU A 289 12.03 -26.49 19.66
C GLU A 289 11.80 -27.64 18.66
N PRO A 290 12.42 -27.59 17.45
CA PRO A 290 12.35 -28.70 16.51
C PRO A 290 13.19 -29.89 16.98
N LEU A 291 12.61 -31.09 16.94
CA LEU A 291 13.31 -32.35 17.20
C LEU A 291 14.47 -32.56 16.19
N PRO A 292 15.62 -33.12 16.63
CA PRO A 292 16.75 -33.39 15.76
C PRO A 292 16.42 -34.47 14.72
N LYS A 293 16.79 -34.22 13.46
CA LYS A 293 16.63 -35.15 12.34
C LYS A 293 17.51 -36.39 12.56
N LYS A 294 16.90 -37.59 12.53
CA LYS A 294 17.62 -38.87 12.53
C LYS A 294 18.55 -38.97 11.29
N PRO A 295 19.77 -39.51 11.41
CA PRO A 295 20.68 -39.65 10.29
C PRO A 295 20.14 -40.65 9.26
N VAL A 296 20.22 -40.26 7.99
CA VAL A 296 19.87 -41.09 6.84
C VAL A 296 20.92 -42.20 6.68
N SER A 297 20.48 -43.44 6.82
CA SER A 297 21.25 -44.64 6.51
C SER A 297 21.69 -44.64 5.05
N LYS A 298 22.99 -44.70 4.81
CA LYS A 298 23.60 -44.88 3.49
C LYS A 298 23.27 -46.27 2.97
N LYS A 299 22.52 -46.37 1.86
CA LYS A 299 22.38 -47.62 1.10
C LYS A 299 23.73 -48.00 0.49
N SER A 300 24.21 -49.19 0.81
CA SER A 300 25.35 -49.84 0.16
C SER A 300 25.08 -50.09 -1.34
N PRO A 301 26.10 -50.01 -2.21
CA PRO A 301 25.95 -50.27 -3.64
C PRO A 301 25.72 -51.76 -3.94
N PRO A 302 25.04 -52.12 -5.04
CA PRO A 302 24.80 -53.51 -5.39
C PRO A 302 26.10 -54.20 -5.84
N ARG A 303 26.30 -55.42 -5.32
CA ARG A 303 27.36 -56.35 -5.76
C ARG A 303 27.17 -56.69 -7.24
N LYS A 304 28.25 -56.54 -8.02
CA LYS A 304 28.39 -57.16 -9.35
C LYS A 304 28.47 -58.68 -9.17
N SER A 305 27.56 -59.42 -9.78
CA SER A 305 27.70 -60.87 -9.99
C SER A 305 28.44 -61.11 -11.30
N SER A 306 29.67 -61.59 -11.18
CA SER A 306 30.37 -62.35 -12.22
C SER A 306 29.76 -63.74 -12.33
N GLY A 307 29.44 -64.19 -13.54
CA GLY A 307 28.99 -65.56 -13.79
C GLY A 307 28.82 -65.82 -15.28
N LYS A 308 29.85 -66.45 -15.84
CA LYS A 308 30.00 -67.20 -17.10
C LYS A 308 28.79 -67.34 -18.02
#